data_AF-A0A821HGF2-F1
#
_entry.id   AF-A0A821HGF2-F1
#
_cell.length_a   1.000
_cell.length_b   1.000
_cell.length_c   1.000
_cell.angle_alpha   90.00
_cell.angle_beta   90.00
_cell.angle_gamma   90.00
#
_symmetry.space_group_name_H-M   'P 1'
#
loop_
_entity.id
_entity.type
_entity.pdbx_description
1 polymer ?
#
loop_
_entity_poly.entity_id
_entity_poly.type
_entity_poly.pdbx_seq_one_letter_code
_entity_poly.pdbx_strand_id
1 'polypeptide(L)'
;YDPFNDIYHEGIPSNDTLLYGSDIREAHGHDIHIRCTLIMRSLHSIVQLDRRIMQLTFVILLFSEGLSNLINCQEPCLNNYRQVFHAQNTYVEQLWIFLEQHYGLTQTIRIFTTLISKCLLIQALFRDIQQDINEKIDICQVPPIMRTLMHLS
;
A
#
# COMPACT_ATOMS: atom_id res chain seq x y z
N TYR A 1 -6.63 3.80 22.93
CA TYR A 1 -5.48 4.44 22.28
C TYR A 1 -4.25 3.89 22.97
N ASP A 2 -3.50 3.04 22.29
CA ASP A 2 -2.29 2.41 22.84
C ASP A 2 -1.10 2.77 21.94
N PRO A 3 -0.40 3.86 22.27
CA PRO A 3 0.67 4.39 21.42
C PRO A 3 1.88 3.44 21.31
N PHE A 4 2.01 2.43 22.16
CA PHE A 4 3.17 1.53 22.16
C PHE A 4 3.04 0.35 21.19
N ASN A 5 1.80 -0.05 20.87
CA ASN A 5 1.50 -1.16 19.96
C ASN A 5 1.26 -0.72 18.50
N ASP A 6 1.10 0.59 18.25
CA ASP A 6 0.91 1.16 16.91
C ASP A 6 2.23 1.56 16.22
N ILE A 7 3.39 1.26 16.83
CA ILE A 7 4.72 1.55 16.32
C ILE A 7 5.41 0.24 15.93
N TYR A 8 5.88 0.14 14.68
CA TYR A 8 6.82 -0.91 14.27
C TYR A 8 8.19 -0.56 14.87
N HIS A 9 8.56 -1.19 16.00
CA HIS A 9 9.85 -0.94 16.65
C HIS A 9 10.96 -1.70 15.93
N GLU A 10 11.72 -1.02 15.06
CA GLU A 10 13.12 -1.43 14.83
C GLU A 10 13.93 -0.92 16.03
N GLY A 11 14.57 -1.82 16.77
CA GLY A 11 15.20 -1.57 18.08
C GLY A 11 16.47 -0.71 18.06
N ILE A 12 16.58 0.28 17.17
CA ILE A 12 17.72 1.18 17.07
C ILE A 12 17.18 2.61 17.12
N PRO A 13 17.69 3.50 17.99
CA PRO A 13 17.30 4.89 17.98
C PRO A 13 17.90 5.55 16.73
N SER A 14 17.18 5.52 15.62
CA SER A 14 17.51 6.37 14.48
C SER A 14 16.93 7.76 14.72
N ASN A 15 17.64 8.79 14.25
CA ASN A 15 17.19 10.18 14.26
C ASN A 15 16.10 10.45 13.20
N ASP A 16 15.44 9.39 12.71
CA ASP A 16 14.45 9.48 11.66
C ASP A 16 13.12 9.94 12.24
N THR A 17 12.40 10.74 11.45
CA THR A 17 11.04 11.14 11.76
C THR A 17 10.15 9.90 11.83
N LEU A 18 9.85 9.44 13.04
CA LEU A 18 8.90 8.37 13.27
C LEU A 18 7.50 8.89 12.92
N LEU A 19 6.87 8.26 11.94
CA LEU A 19 5.53 8.59 11.47
C LEU A 19 4.52 7.77 12.30
N TYR A 20 3.80 8.43 13.19
CA TYR A 20 2.83 7.80 14.08
C TYR A 20 1.43 7.82 13.45
N GLY A 21 0.59 6.87 13.87
CA GLY A 21 -0.83 6.89 13.49
C GLY A 21 -1.54 8.20 13.90
N SER A 22 -1.08 8.88 14.95
CA SER A 22 -1.55 10.21 15.35
C SER A 22 -1.32 11.28 14.29
N ASP A 23 -0.22 11.18 13.53
CA ASP A 23 0.18 12.19 12.54
C ASP A 23 -0.76 12.12 11.33
N ILE A 24 -1.14 10.90 10.92
CA ILE A 24 -2.16 10.68 9.89
C ILE A 24 -3.51 11.27 10.33
N ARG A 25 -3.88 11.07 11.60
CA ARG A 25 -5.14 11.58 12.16
C ARG A 25 -5.15 13.11 12.20
N GLU A 26 -4.03 13.72 12.52
CA GLU A 26 -3.89 15.18 12.57
C GLU A 26 -3.93 15.81 11.17
N ALA A 27 -3.21 15.22 10.21
CA ALA A 27 -3.15 15.73 8.83
C ALA A 27 -4.45 15.52 8.04
N HIS A 28 -4.98 14.29 8.08
CA HIS A 28 -6.05 13.84 7.18
C HIS A 28 -7.39 13.59 7.90
N GLY A 29 -7.43 13.76 9.22
CA GLY A 29 -8.64 13.59 10.02
C GLY A 29 -8.92 12.16 10.46
N HIS A 30 -9.99 12.01 11.24
CA HIS A 30 -10.29 10.77 11.95
C HIS A 30 -10.74 9.62 11.02
N ASP A 31 -11.49 9.93 9.96
CA ASP A 31 -12.01 8.91 9.03
C ASP A 31 -10.88 8.19 8.28
N ILE A 32 -9.98 8.95 7.66
CA ILE A 32 -8.81 8.42 6.95
C ILE A 32 -7.94 7.58 7.89
N HIS A 33 -7.72 8.04 9.13
CA HIS A 33 -6.97 7.28 10.13
C HIS A 33 -7.62 5.93 10.47
N ILE A 34 -8.95 5.88 10.67
CA ILE A 34 -9.66 4.62 10.94
C ILE A 34 -9.49 3.66 9.76
N ARG A 35 -9.66 4.15 8.53
CA ARG A 35 -9.54 3.36 7.30
C ARG A 35 -8.12 2.80 7.11
N CYS A 36 -7.09 3.63 7.31
CA CYS A 36 -5.69 3.19 7.37
C CYS A 36 -5.51 2.04 8.36
N THR A 37 -5.98 2.23 9.60
CA THR A 37 -5.82 1.26 10.68
C THR A 37 -6.50 -0.08 10.37
N LEU A 38 -7.70 -0.06 9.78
CA LEU A 38 -8.43 -1.27 9.39
C LEU A 38 -7.70 -2.04 8.28
N ILE A 39 -7.14 -1.34 7.30
CA ILE A 39 -6.33 -1.96 6.24
C ILE A 39 -5.07 -2.57 6.84
N MET A 40 -4.32 -1.81 7.64
CA MET A 40 -3.08 -2.25 8.26
C MET A 40 -3.27 -3.48 9.14
N ARG A 41 -4.30 -3.51 9.98
CA ARG A 41 -4.63 -4.69 10.82
C ARG A 41 -4.91 -5.93 9.98
N SER A 42 -5.64 -5.77 8.87
CA SER A 42 -5.94 -6.89 7.98
C SER A 42 -4.69 -7.40 7.28
N LEU A 43 -3.82 -6.51 6.78
CA LEU A 43 -2.56 -6.91 6.15
C LEU A 43 -1.62 -7.55 7.17
N HIS A 44 -1.56 -7.02 8.39
CA HIS A 44 -0.79 -7.60 9.49
C HIS A 44 -1.22 -9.05 9.78
N SER A 45 -2.51 -9.35 9.76
CA SER A 45 -2.98 -10.73 9.94
C SER A 45 -2.47 -11.70 8.85
N ILE A 46 -2.25 -11.21 7.62
CA ILE A 46 -1.68 -12.01 6.53
C ILE A 46 -0.16 -12.14 6.69
N VAL A 47 0.54 -11.09 7.12
CA VAL A 47 1.98 -11.15 7.45
C VAL A 47 2.24 -12.18 8.54
N GLN A 48 1.41 -12.18 9.58
CA GLN A 48 1.51 -13.12 10.70
C GLN A 48 1.24 -14.57 10.27
N LEU A 49 0.43 -14.77 9.22
CA LEU A 49 0.26 -16.08 8.62
C LEU A 49 1.52 -16.51 7.86
N ASP A 50 1.97 -15.69 6.90
CA ASP A 50 3.24 -15.89 6.20
C ASP A 50 3.69 -14.61 5.48
N ARG A 51 4.86 -14.10 5.87
CA ARG A 51 5.47 -12.90 5.27
C ARG A 51 5.68 -12.99 3.75
N ARG A 52 5.88 -14.20 3.20
CA ARG A 52 6.13 -14.41 1.76
C ARG A 52 4.93 -14.04 0.91
N ILE A 53 3.72 -14.22 1.46
CA ILE A 53 2.46 -13.82 0.81
C ILE A 53 2.48 -12.32 0.54
N MET A 54 2.86 -11.53 1.54
CA MET A 54 2.90 -10.07 1.41
C MET A 54 4.06 -9.60 0.52
N GLN A 55 5.22 -10.27 0.57
CA GLN A 55 6.33 -9.97 -0.34
C GLN A 55 5.92 -10.16 -1.81
N LEU A 56 5.32 -11.30 -2.15
CA LEU A 56 4.79 -11.56 -3.49
C LEU A 56 3.68 -10.57 -3.88
N THR A 57 2.80 -10.24 -2.93
CA THR A 57 1.76 -9.22 -3.13
C THR A 57 2.39 -7.87 -3.48
N PHE A 58 3.41 -7.42 -2.77
CA PHE A 58 4.09 -6.15 -3.09
C PHE A 58 4.73 -6.17 -4.48
N VAL A 59 5.35 -7.28 -4.89
CA VAL A 59 5.88 -7.43 -6.25
C VAL A 59 4.75 -7.31 -7.30
N ILE A 60 3.61 -7.97 -7.07
CA ILE A 60 2.43 -7.86 -7.94
C ILE A 60 1.93 -6.40 -8.01
N LEU A 61 1.95 -5.68 -6.88
CA LEU A 61 1.53 -4.27 -6.83
C LEU A 61 2.48 -3.33 -7.56
N LEU A 62 3.80 -3.60 -7.56
CA LEU A 62 4.77 -2.83 -8.35
C LEU A 62 4.48 -2.89 -9.85
N PHE A 63 3.99 -4.03 -10.35
CA PHE A 63 3.58 -4.20 -11.74
C PHE A 63 2.10 -3.83 -11.99
N SER A 64 1.40 -3.29 -11.00
CA SER A 64 -0.02 -2.93 -11.13
C SER A 64 -0.18 -1.49 -11.58
N GLU A 65 -0.61 -1.30 -12.83
CA GLU A 65 -0.76 0.02 -13.46
C GLU A 65 -1.67 0.98 -12.65
N GLY A 66 -2.70 0.45 -11.98
CA GLY A 66 -3.61 1.25 -11.15
C GLY A 66 -2.92 1.92 -9.96
N LEU A 67 -1.90 1.29 -9.36
CA LEU A 67 -1.12 1.85 -8.25
C LEU A 67 0.06 2.70 -8.73
N SER A 68 0.65 2.39 -9.89
CA SER A 68 1.71 3.22 -10.48
C SER A 68 1.16 4.54 -11.03
N ASN A 69 -0.02 4.53 -11.65
CA ASN A 69 -0.71 5.74 -12.10
C ASN A 69 -1.18 6.60 -10.91
N LEU A 70 -1.45 5.99 -9.76
CA LEU A 70 -1.72 6.71 -8.50
C LEU A 70 -0.50 7.55 -8.05
N ILE A 71 0.72 7.10 -8.33
CA ILE A 71 1.96 7.84 -8.05
C ILE A 71 2.38 8.71 -9.27
N ASN A 72 1.63 8.63 -10.38
CA ASN A 72 1.92 9.30 -11.66
C ASN A 72 3.39 9.18 -12.12
N CYS A 73 4.11 8.17 -11.64
CA CYS A 73 5.43 7.88 -12.14
C CYS A 73 5.25 7.36 -13.56
N GLN A 74 5.65 8.17 -14.56
CA GLN A 74 6.01 7.65 -15.88
C GLN A 74 7.24 6.75 -15.73
N GLU A 75 7.10 5.61 -15.05
CA GLU A 75 8.17 4.64 -14.95
C GLU A 75 8.39 4.04 -16.35
N PRO A 76 9.58 4.22 -16.94
CA PRO A 76 9.87 3.68 -18.27
C PRO A 76 9.70 2.16 -18.34
N CYS A 77 9.91 1.51 -17.19
CA CYS A 77 9.73 0.08 -16.97
C CYS A 77 8.27 -0.39 -17.20
N LEU A 78 7.29 0.52 -17.02
CA LEU A 78 5.87 0.25 -17.14
C LEU A 78 5.30 0.60 -18.54
N ASN A 79 6.09 1.23 -19.41
CA ASN A 79 5.66 1.61 -20.76
C ASN A 79 5.38 0.41 -21.67
N ASN A 80 5.96 -0.77 -21.39
CA ASN A 80 5.66 -2.00 -22.11
C ASN A 80 4.55 -2.79 -21.39
N TYR A 81 3.32 -2.32 -21.52
CA TYR A 81 2.14 -2.88 -20.87
C TYR A 81 2.04 -4.41 -20.99
N ARG A 82 2.42 -4.97 -22.15
CA ARG A 82 2.36 -6.41 -22.39
C ARG A 82 3.35 -7.20 -21.54
N GLN A 83 4.57 -6.69 -21.38
CA GLN A 83 5.59 -7.33 -20.54
C GLN A 83 5.27 -7.17 -19.05
N VAL A 84 4.75 -6.02 -18.65
CA VAL A 84 4.31 -5.74 -17.28
C VAL A 84 3.17 -6.68 -16.88
N PHE A 85 2.14 -6.78 -17.72
CA PHE A 85 1.01 -7.69 -17.47
C PHE A 85 1.46 -9.16 -17.43
N HIS A 86 2.38 -9.56 -18.30
CA HIS A 86 2.95 -10.90 -18.25
C HIS A 86 3.71 -11.15 -16.95
N ALA A 87 4.57 -10.22 -16.52
CA ALA A 87 5.31 -10.34 -15.27
C ALA A 87 4.36 -10.41 -14.07
N GLN A 88 3.36 -9.52 -14.04
CA GLN A 88 2.32 -9.50 -13.01
C GLN A 88 1.61 -10.86 -12.92
N ASN A 89 1.14 -11.40 -14.04
CA ASN A 89 0.46 -12.71 -14.07
C ASN A 89 1.37 -13.84 -13.58
N THR A 90 2.65 -13.83 -13.95
CA THR A 90 3.59 -14.84 -13.45
C THR A 90 3.70 -14.81 -11.93
N TYR A 91 3.77 -13.63 -11.31
CA TYR A 91 3.80 -13.53 -9.84
C TYR A 91 2.45 -13.86 -9.19
N VAL A 92 1.33 -13.52 -9.83
CA VAL A 92 -0.02 -13.91 -9.38
C VAL A 92 -0.18 -15.43 -9.38
N GLU A 93 0.25 -16.11 -10.44
CA GLU A 93 0.23 -17.57 -10.54
C GLU A 93 1.14 -18.22 -9.49
N GLN A 94 2.35 -17.69 -9.29
CA GLN A 94 3.25 -18.17 -8.23
C GLN A 94 2.62 -18.04 -6.85
N LEU A 95 1.97 -16.91 -6.56
CA LEU A 95 1.26 -16.72 -5.30
C LEU A 95 0.10 -17.70 -5.14
N TRP A 96 -0.66 -17.94 -6.22
CA TRP A 96 -1.75 -18.92 -6.22
C TRP A 96 -1.27 -20.33 -5.90
N ILE A 97 -0.27 -20.81 -6.65
CA ILE A 97 0.30 -22.15 -6.49
C ILE A 97 0.87 -22.29 -5.08
N PHE A 98 1.61 -21.29 -4.60
CA PHE A 98 2.15 -21.27 -3.25
C PHE A 98 1.04 -21.42 -2.20
N LEU A 99 -0.03 -20.63 -2.29
CA LEU A 99 -1.11 -20.69 -1.32
C LEU A 99 -1.86 -22.01 -1.36
N GLU A 100 -2.14 -22.53 -2.56
CA GLU A 100 -2.85 -23.79 -2.73
C GLU A 100 -2.06 -24.98 -2.17
N GLN A 101 -0.75 -25.01 -2.41
CA GLN A 101 0.14 -26.05 -1.89
C GLN A 101 0.27 -26.03 -0.37
N HIS A 102 0.26 -24.84 0.25
CA HIS A 102 0.50 -24.70 1.68
C HIS A 102 -0.77 -24.69 2.54
N TYR A 103 -1.88 -24.18 2.02
CA TYR A 103 -3.10 -23.90 2.79
C TYR A 103 -4.37 -24.54 2.20
N GLY A 104 -4.29 -25.10 1.00
CA GLY A 104 -5.43 -25.68 0.29
C GLY A 104 -6.37 -24.65 -0.33
N LEU A 105 -7.19 -25.12 -1.27
CA LEU A 105 -8.01 -24.27 -2.15
C LEU A 105 -8.91 -23.26 -1.41
N THR A 106 -9.61 -23.69 -0.36
CA THR A 106 -10.54 -22.82 0.38
C THR A 106 -9.81 -21.63 1.02
N GLN A 107 -8.66 -21.89 1.63
CA GLN A 107 -7.88 -20.85 2.28
C GLN A 107 -7.19 -19.95 1.25
N THR A 108 -6.75 -20.50 0.11
CA THR A 108 -6.24 -19.73 -1.03
C THR A 108 -7.25 -18.70 -1.50
N ILE A 109 -8.50 -19.11 -1.77
CA ILE A 109 -9.57 -18.21 -2.20
C ILE A 109 -9.76 -17.09 -1.17
N ARG A 110 -9.85 -17.45 0.12
CA ARG A 110 -10.05 -16.47 1.20
C ARG A 110 -8.90 -15.45 1.26
N ILE A 111 -7.66 -15.89 1.18
CA ILE A 111 -6.48 -15.01 1.22
C ILE A 111 -6.48 -14.12 -0.03
N PHE A 112 -6.68 -14.67 -1.22
CA PHE A 112 -6.72 -13.90 -2.47
C PHE A 112 -7.83 -12.83 -2.46
N THR A 113 -9.06 -13.20 -2.09
CA THR A 113 -10.17 -12.24 -1.99
C THR A 113 -9.87 -11.14 -0.97
N THR A 114 -9.22 -11.48 0.14
CA THR A 114 -8.82 -10.50 1.16
C THR A 114 -7.78 -9.53 0.58
N LEU A 115 -6.73 -10.05 -0.08
CA LEU A 115 -5.69 -9.24 -0.70
C LEU A 115 -6.28 -8.28 -1.75
N ILE A 116 -7.08 -8.78 -2.68
CA ILE A 116 -7.73 -7.97 -3.72
C ILE A 116 -8.60 -6.88 -3.09
N SER A 117 -9.44 -7.24 -2.11
CA SER A 117 -10.29 -6.28 -1.40
C SER A 117 -9.45 -5.19 -0.72
N LYS A 118 -8.32 -5.53 -0.09
CA LYS A 118 -7.43 -4.53 0.53
C LYS A 118 -6.73 -3.65 -0.49
N CYS A 119 -6.30 -4.19 -1.63
CA CYS A 119 -5.74 -3.38 -2.71
C CYS A 119 -6.74 -2.34 -3.22
N LEU A 120 -8.00 -2.71 -3.43
CA LEU A 120 -9.05 -1.77 -3.85
C LEU A 120 -9.31 -0.69 -2.79
N LEU A 121 -9.33 -1.06 -1.51
CA LEU A 121 -9.48 -0.09 -0.41
C LEU A 121 -8.29 0.86 -0.32
N ILE A 122 -7.07 0.37 -0.52
CA ILE A 122 -5.85 1.21 -0.57
C ILE A 122 -5.95 2.21 -1.72
N GLN A 123 -6.32 1.76 -2.92
CA GLN A 123 -6.49 2.64 -4.08
C GLN A 123 -7.55 3.72 -3.83
N ALA A 124 -8.69 3.35 -3.23
CA ALA A 124 -9.72 4.32 -2.87
C ALA A 124 -9.21 5.33 -1.83
N LEU A 125 -8.55 4.86 -0.77
CA LEU A 125 -8.00 5.70 0.29
C LEU A 125 -6.95 6.68 -0.23
N PHE A 126 -6.10 6.24 -1.15
CA PHE A 126 -5.09 7.10 -1.73
C PHE A 126 -5.70 8.20 -2.60
N ARG A 127 -6.77 7.90 -3.35
CA ARG A 127 -7.53 8.94 -4.08
C ARG A 127 -8.11 9.99 -3.14
N ASP A 128 -8.67 9.55 -2.00
CA ASP A 128 -9.24 10.46 -1.01
C ASP A 128 -8.14 11.33 -0.37
N ILE A 129 -6.97 10.75 -0.06
CA ILE A 129 -5.81 11.49 0.46
C ILE A 129 -5.29 12.50 -0.58
N GLN A 130 -5.21 12.12 -1.86
CA GLN A 130 -4.80 13.04 -2.92
C GLN A 130 -5.77 14.22 -3.05
N GLN A 131 -7.08 13.95 -2.99
CA GLN A 131 -8.08 15.01 -3.00
C GLN A 131 -7.92 15.94 -1.78
N ASP A 132 -7.77 15.37 -0.58
CA ASP A 132 -7.57 16.14 0.66
C ASP A 132 -6.31 17.01 0.61
N ILE A 133 -5.21 16.49 0.05
CA ILE A 133 -3.98 17.23 -0.20
C ILE A 133 -4.23 18.40 -1.16
N ASN A 134 -4.88 18.15 -2.30
CA ASN A 134 -5.15 19.18 -3.30
C ASN A 134 -6.06 20.30 -2.76
N GLU A 135 -6.95 20.00 -1.82
CA GLU A 135 -7.83 20.98 -1.18
C GLU A 135 -7.15 21.79 -0.07
N LYS A 136 -6.23 21.19 0.69
CA LYS A 136 -5.63 21.80 1.90
C LYS A 136 -4.28 22.45 1.69
N ILE A 137 -3.51 22.02 0.69
CA ILE A 137 -2.10 22.40 0.56
C ILE A 137 -1.95 23.62 -0.36
N ASP A 138 -1.36 24.69 0.17
CA ASP A 138 -0.76 25.74 -0.66
C ASP A 138 0.50 25.17 -1.33
N ILE A 139 0.41 24.93 -2.64
CA ILE A 139 1.46 24.35 -3.49
C ILE A 139 2.79 25.10 -3.32
N CYS A 140 2.76 26.39 -2.96
CA CYS A 140 3.95 27.21 -2.73
C CYS A 140 4.77 26.75 -1.52
N GLN A 141 4.15 26.09 -0.53
CA GLN A 141 4.81 25.66 0.72
C GLN A 141 5.27 24.20 0.71
N VAL A 142 4.94 23.45 -0.32
CA VAL A 142 5.34 22.03 -0.42
C VAL A 142 6.81 21.93 -0.81
N PRO A 143 7.62 21.08 -0.17
CA PRO A 143 8.98 20.80 -0.63
C PRO A 143 8.99 20.32 -2.09
N PRO A 144 9.97 20.73 -2.92
CA PRO A 144 10.01 20.38 -4.34
C PRO A 144 9.91 18.88 -4.60
N ILE A 145 10.49 18.04 -3.75
CA ILE A 145 10.42 16.58 -3.88
C ILE A 145 8.99 16.03 -3.69
N MET A 146 8.23 16.58 -2.72
CA MET A 146 6.81 16.22 -2.54
C MET A 146 5.96 16.76 -3.68
N ARG A 147 6.27 17.95 -4.22
CA ARG A 147 5.59 18.46 -5.43
C ARG A 147 5.81 17.53 -6.62
N THR A 148 7.03 17.04 -6.83
CA THR A 148 7.34 16.09 -7.91
C THR A 148 6.65 14.75 -7.69
N LEU A 149 6.66 14.20 -6.47
CA LEU A 149 6.01 12.93 -6.17
C LEU A 149 4.47 13.00 -6.28
N MET A 150 3.87 14.12 -5.86
CA MET A 150 2.42 14.32 -5.88
C MET A 150 1.92 15.00 -7.16
N HIS A 151 2.82 15.37 -8.08
CA HIS A 151 2.52 16.07 -9.33
C HIS A 151 1.69 17.36 -9.12
N LEU A 152 2.01 18.11 -8.06
CA LEU A 152 1.38 19.39 -7.74
C LEU A 152 2.01 20.48 -8.61
N SER A 153 1.27 20.99 -9.60
CA SER A 153 1.69 22.08 -10.51
C SER A 153 1.36 23.45 -9.96
#